data_AF-A0ABD2Q113-F1
#
_entry.id   AF-A0ABD2Q113-F1
#
_cell.length_a   1.000
_cell.length_b   1.000
_cell.length_c   1.000
_cell.angle_alpha   90.00
_cell.angle_beta   90.00
_cell.angle_gamma   90.00
#
_symmetry.space_group_name_H-M   'P 1'
#
loop_
_entity.id
_entity.type
_entity.pdbx_description
1 polymer ?
#
loop_
_entity_poly.entity_id
_entity_poly.type
_entity_poly.pdbx_seq_one_letter_code
_entity_poly.pdbx_strand_id
1 'polypeptide(L)' 'MTEDFLNFTKSRGNDLSTPTDFFPGLVPGDRWCLCALRWKEAFEANKAPPVILEATHEATLQVITLEQLKS' A
#
# COMPACT_ATOMS: atom_id res chain seq x y z
N MET A 1 -6.11 -3.44 1.33
CA MET A 1 -5.87 -3.20 -0.11
C MET A 1 -7.16 -2.68 -0.73
N THR A 2 -7.07 -1.78 -1.70
CA THR A 2 -8.21 -1.31 -2.51
C THR A 2 -7.95 -1.63 -3.97
N GLU A 3 -9.01 -1.76 -4.78
CA GLU A 3 -8.88 -1.98 -6.22
C GLU A 3 -8.07 -0.87 -6.89
N ASP A 4 -8.38 0.38 -6.55
CA ASP A 4 -7.67 1.58 -7.01
C ASP A 4 -6.16 1.53 -6.73
N PHE A 5 -5.76 1.13 -5.52
CA PHE A 5 -4.36 0.98 -5.17
C PHE A 5 -3.69 -0.14 -5.97
N LEU A 6 -4.32 -1.32 -6.07
CA LEU A 6 -3.76 -2.47 -6.77
C LEU A 6 -3.52 -2.15 -8.25
N ASN A 7 -4.48 -1.49 -8.91
CA ASN A 7 -4.35 -1.04 -10.29
C ASN A 7 -3.26 0.02 -10.44
N PHE A 8 -3.23 1.01 -9.55
CA PHE A 8 -2.21 2.05 -9.54
C PHE A 8 -0.80 1.47 -9.37
N THR A 9 -0.57 0.66 -8.34
CA THR A 9 0.76 0.16 -8.02
C THR A 9 1.27 -0.80 -9.10
N LYS A 10 0.38 -1.58 -9.72
CA LYS A 10 0.69 -2.41 -10.89
C LYS A 10 1.15 -1.56 -12.08
N SER A 11 0.47 -0.44 -12.38
CA SER A 11 0.89 0.49 -13.43
C SER A 11 2.25 1.17 -13.15
N ARG A 12 2.69 1.17 -11.88
CA ARG A 12 4.01 1.66 -11.41
C ARG A 12 5.06 0.55 -11.29
N GLY A 13 4.79 -0.62 -11.87
CA GLY A 13 5.70 -1.77 -11.90
C GLY A 13 5.79 -2.56 -10.59
N ASN A 14 4.83 -2.38 -9.68
CA ASN A 14 4.70 -3.15 -8.45
C ASN A 14 3.41 -3.97 -8.49
N ASP A 15 3.42 -5.07 -9.24
CA ASP A 15 2.26 -5.94 -9.38
C ASP A 15 2.08 -6.79 -8.12
N LEU A 16 1.04 -6.46 -7.33
CA LEU A 16 0.65 -7.20 -6.14
C LEU A 16 -0.61 -8.05 -6.36
N SER A 17 -1.20 -8.06 -7.56
CA SER A 17 -2.47 -8.73 -7.81
C SER A 17 -2.36 -9.98 -8.69
N THR A 18 -1.34 -10.09 -9.53
CA THR A 18 -1.13 -11.30 -10.35
C THR A 18 -0.56 -12.45 -9.52
N PRO A 19 -1.26 -13.61 -9.43
CA PRO A 19 -0.76 -14.78 -8.73
C PRO A 19 0.48 -15.37 -9.41
N THR A 20 1.37 -15.96 -8.61
CA THR A 20 2.53 -16.75 -9.02
C THR A 20 2.62 -18.00 -8.13
N ASP A 21 3.55 -18.90 -8.41
CA ASP A 21 3.75 -20.13 -7.62
C ASP A 21 4.04 -19.88 -6.14
N PHE A 22 4.57 -18.70 -5.79
CA PHE A 22 4.98 -18.34 -4.42
C PHE A 22 4.14 -17.21 -3.80
N PHE A 23 3.18 -16.66 -4.55
CA PHE A 23 2.39 -15.52 -4.10
C PHE A 23 0.98 -15.59 -4.69
N PRO A 24 -0.08 -15.63 -3.86
CA PRO A 24 -1.44 -15.84 -4.36
C PRO A 24 -2.03 -14.65 -5.12
N GLY A 25 -1.37 -13.49 -5.09
CA GLY A 25 -1.98 -12.22 -5.52
C GLY A 25 -2.94 -11.69 -4.46
N LEU A 26 -2.94 -10.37 -4.28
CA LEU A 26 -3.85 -9.69 -3.36
C LEU A 26 -5.14 -9.29 -4.06
N VAL A 27 -6.21 -9.31 -3.28
CA VAL A 27 -7.53 -8.82 -3.67
C VAL A 27 -7.95 -7.63 -2.79
N PRO A 28 -8.93 -6.81 -3.23
CA PRO A 28 -9.49 -5.77 -2.37
C PRO A 28 -9.99 -6.34 -1.04
N GLY A 29 -9.67 -5.65 0.06
CA GLY A 29 -9.95 -6.11 1.42
C GLY A 29 -8.76 -6.76 2.14
N ASP A 30 -7.77 -7.30 1.41
CA ASP A 30 -6.60 -7.92 2.03
C ASP A 30 -5.78 -6.93 2.86
N ARG A 31 -5.17 -7.43 3.94
CA ARG A 31 -4.20 -6.68 4.75
C ARG A 31 -2.81 -7.13 4.36
N TRP A 32 -1.96 -6.18 3.98
CA TRP A 32 -0.62 -6.46 3.50
C TRP A 32 0.34 -5.34 3.90
N CYS A 33 1.53 -5.70 4.38
CA CYS A 33 2.57 -4.73 4.68
C CYS A 33 3.15 -4.20 3.37
N LEU A 34 3.18 -2.88 3.21
CA LEU A 34 3.73 -2.21 2.03
C LEU A 34 5.06 -1.55 2.36
N CYS A 35 5.94 -1.46 1.36
CA CYS A 35 7.07 -0.55 1.45
C CYS A 35 6.54 0.88 1.62
N ALA A 36 7.05 1.61 2.62
CA ALA A 36 6.57 2.95 2.94
C ALA A 36 6.61 3.89 1.72
N LEU A 37 7.67 3.84 0.91
CA LEU A 37 7.76 4.64 -0.32
C LEU A 37 6.69 4.28 -1.37
N ARG A 38 6.25 3.01 -1.46
CA ARG A 38 5.17 2.59 -2.36
C ARG A 38 3.80 3.08 -1.89
N TRP A 39 3.58 3.10 -0.57
CA TRP A 39 2.38 3.72 -0.02
C TRP A 39 2.37 5.24 -0.26
N LYS A 40 3.52 5.91 -0.06
CA LYS A 40 3.67 7.36 -0.28
C LYS A 40 3.43 7.76 -1.74
N GLU A 41 4.00 7.01 -2.69
CA GLU A 41 3.76 7.21 -4.13
C GLU A 41 2.26 7.16 -4.46
N ALA A 42 1.53 6.21 -3.85
CA ALA A 42 0.08 6.11 -4.03
C ALA A 42 -0.68 7.24 -3.32
N PHE A 43 -0.21 7.68 -2.15
CA PHE A 43 -0.80 8.80 -1.42
C PHE A 43 -0.74 10.09 -2.24
N GLU A 44 0.43 10.41 -2.79
CA GLU A 44 0.63 11.59 -3.67
C GLU A 44 -0.24 11.54 -4.94
N ALA A 45 -0.63 10.33 -5.37
CA ALA A 45 -1.53 10.11 -6.49
C ALA A 45 -3.02 10.03 -6.10
N ASN A 46 -3.40 10.22 -4.83
CA ASN A 46 -4.75 10.01 -4.29
C ASN A 46 -5.28 8.58 -4.49
N LYS A 47 -4.39 7.59 -4.43
CA LYS A 47 -4.67 6.15 -4.59
C LYS A 47 -4.14 5.31 -3.43
N ALA A 48 -3.73 5.93 -2.31
CA ALA A 48 -3.27 5.19 -1.14
C ALA A 48 -4.38 4.33 -0.54
N PRO A 49 -4.11 3.09 -0.14
CA PRO A 49 -5.04 2.26 0.59
C PRO A 49 -5.07 2.69 2.07
N PRO A 50 -6.17 2.40 2.80
CA PRO A 50 -6.27 2.72 4.22
C PRO A 50 -5.20 1.99 5.04
N VAL A 51 -4.74 2.64 6.10
CA VAL A 51 -3.69 2.15 7.00
C VAL A 51 -4.28 1.67 8.32
N ILE A 52 -3.72 0.60 8.86
CA ILE A 52 -3.99 0.16 10.25
C ILE A 52 -2.80 0.62 11.09
N LEU A 53 -2.99 1.68 11.87
CA LEU A 53 -1.90 2.35 12.58
C LEU A 53 -1.23 1.42 13.60
N GLU A 54 -2.01 0.64 14.31
CA GLU A 54 -1.54 -0.32 15.34
C GLU A 54 -0.71 -1.45 14.74
N ALA A 55 -0.79 -1.67 13.42
CA ALA A 55 -0.03 -2.68 12.69
C ALA A 55 1.07 -2.08 11.79
N THR A 56 1.36 -0.78 11.93
CA THR A 56 2.35 -0.07 11.11
C THR A 56 3.58 0.29 11.94
N HIS A 57 4.76 -0.09 11.46
CA HIS A 57 6.01 0.16 12.19
C HIS A 57 6.33 1.67 12.28
N GLU A 58 6.80 2.13 13.45
CA GLU A 58 7.07 3.57 13.72
C GLU A 58 8.09 4.19 12.76
N ALA A 59 9.04 3.41 12.25
CA ALA A 59 10.03 3.86 11.26
C ALA A 59 9.39 4.42 9.96
N THR A 60 8.12 4.10 9.68
CA THR A 60 7.35 4.71 8.59
C THR A 60 7.29 6.24 8.72
N LEU A 61 7.33 6.77 9.95
CA LEU A 61 7.31 8.20 10.25
C LEU A 61 8.55 8.96 9.75
N GLN A 62 9.61 8.26 9.37
CA GLN A 62 10.79 8.86 8.74
C GLN A 62 10.52 9.34 7.29
N VAL A 63 9.45 8.83 6.67
CA VAL A 63 9.14 9.12 5.24
C VAL A 63 7.71 9.61 5.00
N ILE A 64 6.76 9.26 5.86
CA ILE A 64 5.34 9.63 5.78
C ILE A 64 4.90 10.21 7.13
N THR A 65 4.20 11.34 7.14
CA THR A 65 3.78 11.96 8.41
C THR A 65 2.63 11.18 9.07
N LEU A 66 2.48 11.31 10.39
CA LEU A 66 1.35 10.70 11.10
C LEU A 66 -0.01 11.22 10.61
N GLU A 67 -0.06 12.49 10.19
CA GLU A 67 -1.27 13.09 9.61
C GLU A 67 -1.66 12.41 8.29
N GLN A 68 -0.69 12.17 7.40
CA GLN A 68 -0.92 11.42 6.17
C GLN A 68 -1.40 9.98 6.44
N LEU A 69 -0.87 9.32 7.46
CA LEU A 69 -1.31 7.96 7.81
C LEU A 69 -2.74 7.91 8.41
N LYS A 70 -3.27 9.05 8.87
CA LYS A 70 -4.59 9.17 9.51
C LYS A 70 -5.71 9.63 8.57
N SER A 71 -5.38 10.13 7.38
CA SER A 71 -6.33 10.69 6.42
C SER A 71 -7.19 9.66 5.71
#